data_AF-A0A4P9WGT2-F1
#
_entry.id   AF-A0A4P9WGT2-F1
#
_cell.length_a   1.000
_cell.length_b   1.000
_cell.length_c   1.000
_cell.angle_alpha   90.00
_cell.angle_beta   90.00
_cell.angle_gamma   90.00
#
_symmetry.space_group_name_H-M   'P 1'
#
loop_
_entity.id
_entity.type
_entity.pdbx_description
1 polymer ?
#
loop_
_entity_poly.entity_id
_entity_poly.type
_entity_poly.pdbx_seq_one_letter_code
_entity_poly.pdbx_strand_id
1 'polypeptide(L)'
;MFDEPSSYLDVKQRLNAAKVIRSLLSATTYIVVVEHDLSVLDYLSDFICVLYGMPSAYGVVTHPFSINIFLEDKVPTENLRFRDESLTFRLAETADELVENEKLRRFRYPDLIKNMGDFSREIVGGGFTDSEIIVLSGQNGTGKTTFMRMLAGSLPADGNNQIPELNISYKPQKISPKFQGTVRELFLKKIRGMFMFPQFQTDVVKPLQIEPIIDQAVTTLSGGELQRVAIVLALGTPEDIYFIDEPSAYLDSEQRIIAAKVIKKFIFHSKKTAFIVEHDFIMAADLSDRVIVYEGQPSVKAKANKPESLHSGMNKFLRELQITFRRDPTNFRPRINKLDSVKDKEQKDTGNFFFLETEA
;
A
#
# COMPACT_ATOMS: atom_id res chain seq x y z
N MET A 1 -25.41 -6.67 -7.77
CA MET A 1 -24.48 -6.94 -6.65
C MET A 1 -23.08 -6.95 -7.22
N PHE A 2 -22.11 -6.40 -6.51
CA PHE A 2 -20.71 -6.36 -6.91
C PHE A 2 -19.87 -6.99 -5.81
N ASP A 3 -19.01 -7.92 -6.17
CA ASP A 3 -18.15 -8.63 -5.23
C ASP A 3 -16.70 -8.28 -5.57
N GLU A 4 -16.03 -7.59 -4.66
CA GLU A 4 -14.65 -7.06 -4.78
C GLU A 4 -14.31 -6.39 -6.13
N PRO A 5 -15.10 -5.39 -6.59
CA PRO A 5 -14.89 -4.77 -7.90
C PRO A 5 -13.55 -4.02 -8.05
N SER A 6 -12.88 -3.65 -6.96
CA SER A 6 -11.59 -2.94 -6.98
C SER A 6 -10.36 -3.84 -7.16
N SER A 7 -10.52 -5.16 -7.08
CA SER A 7 -9.41 -6.11 -7.11
C SER A 7 -8.58 -5.98 -8.41
N TYR A 8 -7.25 -5.90 -8.25
CA TYR A 8 -6.24 -5.72 -9.32
C TYR A 8 -6.32 -4.43 -10.14
N LEU A 9 -7.26 -3.53 -9.84
CA LEU A 9 -7.37 -2.25 -10.52
C LEU A 9 -6.38 -1.24 -9.94
N ASP A 10 -5.82 -0.40 -10.81
CA ASP A 10 -5.11 0.79 -10.34
C ASP A 10 -6.07 1.81 -9.73
N VAL A 11 -5.51 2.79 -9.05
CA VAL A 11 -6.26 3.86 -8.38
C VAL A 11 -7.32 4.52 -9.29
N LYS A 12 -6.98 4.86 -10.54
CA LYS A 12 -7.90 5.55 -11.47
C LYS A 12 -9.02 4.62 -11.91
N GLN A 13 -8.68 3.37 -12.21
CA GLN A 13 -9.62 2.32 -12.60
C GLN A 13 -10.60 2.00 -11.47
N ARG A 14 -10.14 1.89 -10.22
CA ARG A 14 -11.00 1.69 -9.03
C ARG A 14 -12.04 2.80 -8.91
N LEU A 15 -11.61 4.05 -9.05
CA LEU A 15 -12.48 5.22 -8.90
C LEU A 15 -13.48 5.34 -10.07
N ASN A 16 -13.07 4.97 -11.28
CA ASN A 16 -13.97 4.89 -12.43
C ASN A 16 -15.00 3.78 -12.26
N ALA A 17 -14.58 2.60 -11.81
CA ALA A 17 -15.50 1.50 -11.48
C ALA A 17 -16.50 1.95 -10.41
N ALA A 18 -16.01 2.65 -9.37
CA ALA A 18 -16.86 3.15 -8.30
C ALA A 18 -17.88 4.20 -8.79
N LYS A 19 -17.47 5.12 -9.68
CA LYS A 19 -18.36 6.08 -10.36
C LYS A 19 -19.45 5.38 -11.17
N VAL A 20 -19.07 4.36 -11.96
CA VAL A 20 -20.01 3.60 -12.78
C VAL A 20 -21.01 2.86 -11.89
N ILE A 21 -20.53 2.14 -10.86
CA ILE A 21 -21.41 1.43 -9.91
C ILE A 21 -22.39 2.39 -9.26
N ARG A 22 -21.93 3.55 -8.79
CA ARG A 22 -22.78 4.56 -8.16
C ARG A 22 -23.81 5.16 -9.13
N SER A 23 -23.47 5.27 -10.42
CA SER A 23 -24.40 5.80 -11.43
C SER A 23 -25.59 4.88 -11.73
N LEU A 24 -25.49 3.59 -11.37
CA LEU A 24 -26.59 2.63 -11.50
C LEU A 24 -27.68 2.82 -10.43
N LEU A 25 -27.42 3.66 -9.42
CA LEU A 25 -28.38 3.90 -8.34
C LEU A 25 -29.60 4.65 -8.90
N SER A 26 -30.78 4.07 -8.73
CA SER A 26 -32.06 4.66 -9.09
C SER A 26 -33.07 4.44 -7.96
N ALA A 27 -34.22 5.10 -8.01
CA ALA A 27 -35.28 4.96 -6.99
C ALA A 27 -35.80 3.51 -6.84
N THR A 28 -35.52 2.62 -7.80
CA THR A 28 -36.00 1.23 -7.82
C THR A 28 -34.89 0.20 -7.76
N THR A 29 -33.62 0.61 -7.74
CA THR A 29 -32.48 -0.30 -7.86
C THR A 29 -31.72 -0.39 -6.54
N TYR A 30 -31.55 -1.61 -6.04
CA TYR A 30 -30.71 -1.90 -4.88
C TYR A 30 -29.32 -2.34 -5.34
N ILE A 31 -28.29 -1.75 -4.73
CA ILE A 31 -26.90 -2.09 -5.00
C ILE A 31 -26.28 -2.58 -3.69
N VAL A 32 -25.70 -3.77 -3.75
CA VAL A 32 -24.89 -4.35 -2.67
C VAL A 32 -23.48 -4.51 -3.21
N VAL A 33 -22.50 -4.02 -2.46
CA VAL A 33 -21.08 -4.09 -2.79
C VAL A 33 -20.32 -4.71 -1.62
N VAL A 34 -19.43 -5.65 -1.91
CA VAL A 34 -18.40 -6.15 -0.98
C VAL A 34 -17.07 -5.54 -1.40
N GLU A 35 -16.35 -4.93 -0.47
CA GLU A 35 -15.07 -4.26 -0.73
C GLU A 35 -14.12 -4.37 0.46
N HIS A 36 -12.82 -4.47 0.15
CA HIS A 36 -11.73 -4.44 1.12
C HIS A 36 -10.97 -3.10 1.10
N ASP A 37 -11.08 -2.34 0.01
CA ASP A 37 -10.52 -0.98 -0.06
C ASP A 37 -11.47 0.00 0.65
N LEU A 38 -11.06 0.45 1.84
CA LEU A 38 -11.89 1.34 2.65
C LEU A 38 -12.13 2.72 2.01
N SER A 39 -11.25 3.16 1.10
CA SER A 39 -11.44 4.42 0.37
C SER A 39 -12.51 4.25 -0.70
N VAL A 40 -12.46 3.17 -1.46
CA VAL A 40 -13.49 2.85 -2.46
C VAL A 40 -14.84 2.61 -1.79
N LEU A 41 -14.85 1.90 -0.66
CA LEU A 41 -16.04 1.65 0.15
C LEU A 41 -16.68 2.96 0.65
N ASP A 42 -15.87 3.92 1.12
CA ASP A 42 -16.35 5.26 1.51
C ASP A 42 -17.04 6.01 0.37
N TYR A 43 -16.49 5.87 -0.84
CA TYR A 43 -17.02 6.53 -2.03
C TYR A 43 -18.33 5.88 -2.51
N LEU A 44 -18.41 4.54 -2.46
CA LEU A 44 -19.56 3.78 -2.94
C LEU A 44 -20.75 3.85 -2.00
N SER A 45 -20.50 3.73 -0.70
CA SER A 45 -21.54 3.38 0.26
C SER A 45 -22.30 4.59 0.80
N ASP A 46 -23.59 4.39 1.02
CA ASP A 46 -24.43 5.25 1.86
C ASP A 46 -24.73 4.58 3.21
N PHE A 47 -24.75 3.24 3.22
CA PHE A 47 -24.87 2.37 4.40
C PHE A 47 -23.77 1.32 4.35
N ILE A 48 -23.21 0.96 5.51
CA ILE A 48 -22.11 0.00 5.60
C ILE A 48 -22.46 -1.04 6.66
N CYS A 49 -22.32 -2.31 6.30
CA CYS A 49 -22.41 -3.41 7.25
C CYS A 49 -21.02 -4.01 7.41
N VAL A 50 -20.61 -4.23 8.66
CA VAL A 50 -19.37 -4.92 9.00
C VAL A 50 -19.67 -6.40 9.22
N LEU A 51 -18.84 -7.26 8.63
CA LEU A 51 -18.81 -8.69 8.91
C LEU A 51 -17.67 -8.97 9.88
N TYR A 52 -17.97 -9.65 10.99
CA TYR A 52 -16.97 -10.03 11.99
C TYR A 52 -17.18 -11.48 12.43
N GLY A 53 -16.15 -12.10 13.02
CA GLY A 53 -16.21 -13.49 13.48
C GLY A 53 -14.83 -14.14 13.43
N MET A 54 -14.81 -15.47 13.36
CA MET A 54 -13.58 -16.24 13.27
C MET A 54 -13.44 -16.79 11.84
N PRO A 55 -12.36 -16.44 11.10
CA PRO A 55 -12.15 -16.92 9.75
C PRO A 55 -12.28 -18.45 9.66
N SER A 56 -12.97 -18.94 8.63
CA SER A 56 -13.25 -20.37 8.41
C SER A 56 -14.07 -21.09 9.49
N ALA A 57 -14.59 -20.37 10.49
CA ALA A 57 -15.44 -20.95 11.54
C ALA A 57 -16.85 -20.34 11.55
N TYR A 58 -16.98 -19.01 11.68
CA TYR A 58 -18.27 -18.32 11.66
C TYR A 58 -18.13 -16.84 11.28
N GLY A 59 -19.21 -16.24 10.80
CA GLY A 59 -19.31 -14.80 10.52
C GLY A 59 -20.69 -14.25 10.88
N VAL A 60 -20.71 -13.05 11.44
CA VAL A 60 -21.92 -12.32 11.83
C VAL A 60 -21.95 -10.98 11.09
N VAL A 61 -23.14 -10.59 10.64
CA VAL A 61 -23.37 -9.33 9.92
C VAL A 61 -24.00 -8.34 10.89
N THR A 62 -23.35 -7.19 11.06
CA THR A 62 -23.89 -6.08 11.87
C THR A 62 -25.05 -5.38 11.18
N HIS A 63 -25.85 -4.64 11.96
CA HIS A 63 -26.77 -3.66 11.40
C HIS A 63 -26.02 -2.55 10.63
N PRO A 64 -26.68 -1.79 9.74
CA PRO A 64 -26.04 -0.71 9.00
C PRO A 64 -25.46 0.39 9.92
N PHE A 65 -24.17 0.65 9.82
CA PHE A 65 -23.41 1.64 10.59
C PHE A 65 -22.36 2.39 9.73
N SER A 66 -21.54 3.22 10.40
CA SER A 66 -20.38 3.91 9.81
C SER A 66 -19.12 3.03 9.87
N ILE A 67 -18.15 3.27 8.96
CA ILE A 67 -16.84 2.60 8.97
C ILE A 67 -16.07 2.81 10.26
N ASN A 68 -16.32 3.91 10.99
CA ASN A 68 -15.59 4.17 12.24
C ASN A 68 -15.79 3.06 13.28
N ILE A 69 -16.94 2.36 13.28
CA ILE A 69 -17.15 1.19 14.14
C ILE A 69 -16.18 0.05 13.81
N PHE A 70 -15.88 -0.14 12.52
CA PHE A 70 -14.88 -1.12 12.08
C PHE A 70 -13.48 -0.78 12.61
N LEU A 71 -13.14 0.50 12.74
CA LEU A 71 -11.80 0.97 13.14
C LEU A 71 -11.64 1.06 14.66
N GLU A 72 -12.69 1.54 15.35
CA GLU A 72 -12.79 1.65 16.81
C GLU A 72 -12.97 0.31 17.50
N ASP A 73 -13.25 -0.75 16.71
CA ASP A 73 -13.27 -2.13 17.18
C ASP A 73 -14.33 -2.39 18.26
N LYS A 74 -15.42 -1.63 18.26
CA LYS A 74 -16.50 -1.80 19.22
C LYS A 74 -17.85 -1.69 18.53
N VAL A 75 -18.58 -2.80 18.44
CA VAL A 75 -19.97 -2.78 17.97
C VAL A 75 -20.86 -2.37 19.15
N PRO A 76 -21.43 -1.15 19.17
CA PRO A 76 -22.12 -0.63 20.35
C PRO A 76 -23.36 -1.43 20.71
N THR A 77 -24.08 -1.94 19.69
CA THR A 77 -25.33 -2.70 19.87
C THR A 77 -25.11 -4.10 20.44
N GLU A 78 -23.98 -4.72 20.13
CA GLU A 78 -23.65 -6.08 20.57
C GLU A 78 -22.69 -6.07 21.77
N ASN A 79 -22.21 -4.88 22.16
CA ASN A 79 -21.16 -4.66 23.16
C ASN A 79 -19.96 -5.61 22.98
N LEU A 80 -19.63 -5.88 21.71
CA LEU A 80 -18.61 -6.83 21.33
C LEU A 80 -17.40 -6.09 20.77
N ARG A 81 -16.22 -6.54 21.21
CA ARG A 81 -14.92 -6.14 20.68
C ARG A 81 -14.40 -7.28 19.82
N PHE A 82 -14.02 -7.01 18.57
CA PHE A 82 -13.57 -8.06 17.66
C PHE A 82 -12.04 -8.11 17.50
N ARG A 83 -11.29 -7.19 18.11
CA ARG A 83 -9.81 -7.16 18.18
C ARG A 83 -9.30 -6.80 19.58
N ASP A 84 -8.01 -7.02 19.79
CA ASP A 84 -7.32 -6.62 21.01
C ASP A 84 -6.78 -5.19 20.96
N GLU A 85 -6.53 -4.64 19.76
CA GLU A 85 -6.00 -3.29 19.52
C GLU A 85 -6.79 -2.54 18.44
N SER A 86 -6.96 -1.22 18.62
CA SER A 86 -7.63 -0.37 17.64
C SER A 86 -6.69 0.02 16.49
N LEU A 87 -7.28 0.21 15.30
CA LEU A 87 -6.53 0.62 14.12
C LEU A 87 -6.47 2.14 14.07
N THR A 88 -5.37 2.70 14.57
CA THR A 88 -5.06 4.13 14.47
C THR A 88 -4.19 4.42 13.25
N PHE A 89 -4.52 5.50 12.55
CA PHE A 89 -3.70 6.09 11.49
C PHE A 89 -2.98 7.28 12.10
N ARG A 90 -1.75 7.06 12.55
CA ARG A 90 -0.86 8.17 12.90
C ARG A 90 0.11 8.32 11.74
N LEU A 91 -0.06 9.38 10.96
CA LEU A 91 0.99 9.85 10.06
C LEU A 91 2.12 10.33 10.93
N ALA A 92 3.00 9.40 11.25
CA ALA A 92 3.98 9.61 12.28
C ALA A 92 4.83 10.87 11.97
N GLU A 93 4.72 11.86 12.86
CA GLU A 93 5.67 12.96 13.06
C GLU A 93 7.06 12.44 13.52
N THR A 94 7.29 11.12 13.54
CA THR A 94 8.47 10.48 14.13
C THR A 94 9.76 10.60 13.31
N ALA A 95 9.76 11.37 12.22
CA ALA A 95 11.00 11.67 11.51
C ALA A 95 11.79 12.81 12.17
N ASP A 96 11.13 13.74 12.85
CA ASP A 96 11.83 14.95 13.33
C ASP A 96 12.54 14.74 14.70
N GLU A 97 12.05 13.84 15.56
CA GLU A 97 12.62 13.69 16.92
C GLU A 97 13.88 12.80 17.01
N LEU A 98 14.23 12.03 15.97
CA LEU A 98 15.37 11.07 16.01
C LEU A 98 16.48 11.36 15.00
N VAL A 99 16.29 12.30 14.07
CA VAL A 99 17.20 12.52 12.92
C VAL A 99 18.33 13.52 13.22
N GLU A 100 18.32 14.22 14.37
CA GLU A 100 19.33 15.27 14.64
C GLU A 100 20.77 14.76 14.83
N ASN A 101 21.02 13.45 15.02
CA ASN A 101 22.35 12.96 15.40
C ASN A 101 23.02 11.91 14.48
N GLU A 102 22.37 11.45 13.39
CA GLU A 102 22.95 10.40 12.53
C GLU A 102 23.19 10.85 11.09
N LYS A 103 24.39 10.55 10.57
CA LYS A 103 24.75 10.78 9.15
C LYS A 103 24.01 9.77 8.27
N LEU A 104 22.85 10.15 7.74
CA LEU A 104 22.14 9.35 6.73
C LEU A 104 22.97 9.24 5.44
N ARG A 105 23.14 8.01 4.93
CA ARG A 105 23.72 7.81 3.58
C ARG A 105 22.73 8.33 2.55
N ARG A 106 23.25 8.98 1.51
CA ARG A 106 22.48 9.54 0.39
C ARG A 106 22.85 8.80 -0.88
N PHE A 107 21.87 8.13 -1.46
CA PHE A 107 21.97 7.52 -2.78
C PHE A 107 21.35 8.46 -3.81
N ARG A 108 21.82 8.38 -5.05
CA ARG A 108 21.27 9.11 -6.18
C ARG A 108 21.23 8.23 -7.40
N TYR A 109 20.17 8.39 -8.18
CA TYR A 109 20.07 7.83 -9.52
C TYR A 109 19.96 9.00 -10.53
N PRO A 110 20.65 8.92 -11.68
CA PRO A 110 20.61 9.96 -12.70
C PRO A 110 19.26 9.94 -13.44
N ASP A 111 19.08 10.86 -14.39
CA ASP A 111 18.00 10.74 -15.36
C ASP A 111 18.16 9.42 -16.13
N LEU A 112 17.08 8.66 -16.28
CA LEU A 112 17.11 7.38 -17.01
C LEU A 112 16.03 7.41 -18.10
N ILE A 113 16.37 6.86 -19.25
CA ILE A 113 15.42 6.65 -20.35
C ILE A 113 15.32 5.16 -20.59
N LYS A 114 14.10 4.67 -20.82
CA LYS A 114 13.89 3.30 -21.26
C LYS A 114 12.76 3.21 -22.28
N ASN A 115 13.08 2.64 -23.42
CA ASN A 115 12.15 2.33 -24.49
C ASN A 115 11.95 0.80 -24.55
N MET A 116 10.71 0.37 -24.68
CA MET A 116 10.33 -1.04 -24.80
C MET A 116 9.22 -1.16 -25.85
N GLY A 117 9.61 -1.44 -27.10
CA GLY A 117 8.68 -1.39 -28.23
C GLY A 117 8.14 0.03 -28.41
N ASP A 118 6.82 0.16 -28.47
CA ASP A 118 6.14 1.46 -28.65
C ASP A 118 6.04 2.30 -27.37
N PHE A 119 6.47 1.75 -26.23
CA PHE A 119 6.40 2.41 -24.95
C PHE A 119 7.71 3.10 -24.59
N SER A 120 7.65 4.41 -24.33
CA SER A 120 8.79 5.21 -23.89
C SER A 120 8.62 5.69 -22.45
N ARG A 121 9.71 5.67 -21.68
CA ARG A 121 9.74 6.16 -20.31
C ARG A 121 10.92 7.09 -20.08
N GLU A 122 10.63 8.19 -19.39
CA GLU A 122 11.60 9.10 -18.81
C GLU A 122 11.52 9.01 -17.28
N ILE A 123 12.65 8.82 -16.61
CA ILE A 123 12.77 8.87 -15.16
C ILE A 123 13.64 10.08 -14.84
N VAL A 124 13.09 11.02 -14.10
CA VAL A 124 13.83 12.19 -13.62
C VAL A 124 14.73 11.75 -12.46
N GLY A 125 15.99 12.14 -12.51
CA GLY A 125 17.00 11.84 -11.51
C GLY A 125 16.56 12.30 -10.12
N GLY A 126 16.81 11.44 -9.14
CA GLY A 126 16.36 11.61 -7.77
C GLY A 126 17.38 11.09 -6.77
N GLY A 127 17.22 11.50 -5.52
CA GLY A 127 18.01 10.99 -4.41
C GLY A 127 17.13 10.37 -3.34
N PHE A 128 17.68 9.40 -2.62
CA PHE A 128 17.05 8.74 -1.49
C PHE A 128 18.03 8.54 -0.34
N THR A 129 17.51 8.46 0.88
CA THR A 129 18.31 8.25 2.09
C THR A 129 18.05 6.88 2.69
N ASP A 130 18.98 6.42 3.54
CA ASP A 130 18.67 5.32 4.46
C ASP A 130 17.46 5.69 5.36
N SER A 131 16.77 4.67 5.87
CA SER A 131 15.60 4.80 6.77
C SER A 131 14.40 5.54 6.15
N GLU A 132 14.20 5.37 4.85
CA GLU A 132 13.15 6.05 4.10
C GLU A 132 12.27 5.06 3.33
N ILE A 133 10.98 5.34 3.26
CA ILE A 133 10.02 4.68 2.39
C ILE A 133 9.56 5.62 1.28
N ILE A 134 9.83 5.21 0.03
CA ILE A 134 9.36 5.87 -1.18
C ILE A 134 8.22 5.07 -1.79
N VAL A 135 7.03 5.68 -1.87
CA VAL A 135 5.91 5.07 -2.59
C VAL A 135 5.89 5.50 -4.05
N LEU A 136 5.77 4.53 -4.96
CA LEU A 136 5.60 4.74 -6.39
C LEU A 136 4.10 4.77 -6.73
N SER A 137 3.56 5.95 -7.04
CA SER A 137 2.14 6.14 -7.35
C SER A 137 1.90 6.45 -8.82
N GLY A 138 0.87 5.86 -9.42
CA GLY A 138 0.50 6.08 -10.82
C GLY A 138 -0.34 4.94 -11.41
N GLN A 139 -0.89 5.15 -12.60
CA GLN A 139 -1.73 4.16 -13.31
C GLN A 139 -0.95 2.88 -13.67
N ASN A 140 -1.66 1.78 -13.93
CA ASN A 140 -1.04 0.58 -14.47
C ASN A 140 -0.50 0.83 -15.89
N GLY A 141 0.56 0.14 -16.26
CA GLY A 141 1.24 0.39 -17.54
C GLY A 141 2.08 1.67 -17.60
N THR A 142 2.19 2.44 -16.50
CA THR A 142 3.20 3.51 -16.37
C THR A 142 4.58 2.98 -15.96
N GLY A 143 4.73 1.65 -15.85
CA GLY A 143 5.95 0.81 -15.66
C GLY A 143 6.76 1.03 -14.38
N LYS A 144 6.07 1.30 -13.27
CA LYS A 144 6.63 1.29 -11.90
C LYS A 144 7.55 0.08 -11.64
N THR A 145 7.10 -1.11 -12.02
CA THR A 145 7.89 -2.36 -11.94
C THR A 145 9.14 -2.34 -12.82
N THR A 146 9.09 -1.71 -14.00
CA THR A 146 10.26 -1.54 -14.88
C THR A 146 11.33 -0.66 -14.22
N PHE A 147 10.92 0.43 -13.55
CA PHE A 147 11.85 1.28 -12.81
C PHE A 147 12.54 0.51 -11.68
N MET A 148 11.78 -0.26 -10.89
CA MET A 148 12.37 -1.12 -9.86
C MET A 148 13.36 -2.14 -10.44
N ARG A 149 13.04 -2.77 -11.59
CA ARG A 149 13.97 -3.68 -12.27
C ARG A 149 15.26 -3.01 -12.75
N MET A 150 15.17 -1.74 -13.15
CA MET A 150 16.33 -0.94 -13.52
C MET A 150 17.20 -0.63 -12.30
N LEU A 151 16.60 -0.19 -11.21
CA LEU A 151 17.33 0.03 -9.95
C LEU A 151 17.94 -1.27 -9.40
N ALA A 152 17.32 -2.43 -9.66
CA ALA A 152 17.83 -3.75 -9.32
C ALA A 152 18.97 -4.25 -10.21
N GLY A 153 19.39 -3.49 -11.23
CA GLY A 153 20.39 -3.94 -12.20
C GLY A 153 19.93 -5.07 -13.12
N SER A 154 18.70 -5.58 -12.95
CA SER A 154 18.13 -6.66 -13.76
C SER A 154 17.69 -6.21 -15.16
N LEU A 155 17.55 -4.90 -15.38
CA LEU A 155 17.20 -4.32 -16.66
C LEU A 155 18.06 -3.05 -16.93
N PRO A 156 18.89 -3.01 -17.97
CA PRO A 156 19.70 -1.84 -18.27
C PRO A 156 18.84 -0.67 -18.78
N ALA A 157 19.21 0.55 -18.39
CA ALA A 157 18.69 1.78 -19.00
C ALA A 157 19.18 1.92 -20.43
N ASP A 158 18.45 2.68 -21.24
CA ASP A 158 18.94 3.05 -22.56
C ASP A 158 19.92 4.22 -22.39
N GLY A 159 21.20 3.98 -22.66
CA GLY A 159 22.30 4.95 -22.50
C GLY A 159 23.42 4.45 -21.57
N ASN A 160 24.35 5.36 -21.23
CA ASN A 160 25.54 5.06 -20.41
C ASN A 160 25.38 5.41 -18.93
N ASN A 161 24.16 5.73 -18.48
CA ASN A 161 23.91 6.15 -17.11
C ASN A 161 23.93 4.92 -16.19
N GLN A 162 25.01 4.77 -15.44
CA GLN A 162 25.19 3.68 -14.49
C GLN A 162 24.42 3.96 -13.20
N ILE A 163 23.68 2.96 -12.74
CA ILE A 163 23.01 2.94 -11.44
C ILE A 163 23.99 2.28 -10.46
N PRO A 164 24.12 2.77 -9.21
CA PRO A 164 24.95 2.11 -8.21
C PRO A 164 24.55 0.64 -8.02
N GLU A 165 25.52 -0.26 -7.87
CA GLU A 165 25.24 -1.63 -7.46
C GLU A 165 24.68 -1.62 -6.04
N LEU A 166 23.43 -2.06 -5.90
CA LEU A 166 22.70 -2.08 -4.65
C LEU A 166 22.17 -3.48 -4.40
N ASN A 167 22.38 -3.93 -3.17
CA ASN A 167 21.87 -5.17 -2.63
C ASN A 167 20.36 -5.01 -2.40
N ILE A 168 19.55 -5.77 -3.13
CA ILE A 168 18.10 -5.57 -3.25
C ILE A 168 17.32 -6.84 -2.92
N SER A 169 16.36 -6.69 -2.02
CA SER A 169 15.32 -7.69 -1.77
C SER A 169 14.07 -7.33 -2.58
N TYR A 170 13.50 -8.29 -3.31
CA TYR A 170 12.34 -8.04 -4.16
C TYR A 170 11.16 -8.94 -3.82
N LYS A 171 10.02 -8.32 -3.49
CA LYS A 171 8.70 -8.94 -3.46
C LYS A 171 7.99 -8.63 -4.79
N PRO A 172 7.73 -9.63 -5.65
CA PRO A 172 7.03 -9.41 -6.91
C PRO A 172 5.52 -9.21 -6.72
N GLN A 173 4.89 -8.51 -7.67
CA GLN A 173 3.43 -8.29 -7.70
C GLN A 173 2.69 -9.63 -7.78
N LYS A 174 3.05 -10.47 -8.75
CA LYS A 174 2.48 -11.80 -8.94
C LYS A 174 3.31 -12.84 -8.19
N ILE A 175 2.65 -13.57 -7.32
CA ILE A 175 3.26 -14.61 -6.48
C ILE A 175 2.65 -15.93 -6.88
N SER A 176 3.49 -16.92 -7.13
CA SER A 176 3.06 -18.27 -7.47
C SER A 176 3.76 -19.25 -6.56
N PRO A 177 3.02 -20.17 -5.91
CA PRO A 177 3.61 -21.11 -4.97
C PRO A 177 4.34 -22.21 -5.75
N LYS A 178 5.65 -22.01 -5.97
CA LYS A 178 6.51 -22.98 -6.69
C LYS A 178 7.31 -23.87 -5.74
N PHE A 179 7.37 -23.53 -4.45
CA PHE A 179 8.14 -24.28 -3.46
C PHE A 179 7.37 -25.53 -3.03
N GLN A 180 8.02 -26.69 -3.16
CA GLN A 180 7.50 -27.97 -2.66
C GLN A 180 8.03 -28.17 -1.24
N GLY A 181 7.15 -28.01 -0.25
CA GLY A 181 7.49 -28.08 1.17
C GLY A 181 6.62 -27.15 2.01
N THR A 182 6.90 -27.11 3.31
CA THR A 182 6.18 -26.26 4.26
C THR A 182 6.69 -24.82 4.27
N VAL A 183 5.90 -23.90 4.81
CA VAL A 183 6.33 -22.50 5.02
C VAL A 183 7.57 -22.45 5.92
N ARG A 184 7.63 -23.29 6.97
CA ARG A 184 8.79 -23.43 7.86
C ARG A 184 10.06 -23.79 7.08
N GLU A 185 9.99 -24.80 6.23
CA GLU A 185 11.12 -25.24 5.40
C GLU A 185 11.57 -24.13 4.46
N LEU A 186 10.62 -23.41 3.85
CA LEU A 186 10.92 -22.27 2.98
C LEU A 186 11.69 -21.17 3.71
N PHE A 187 11.25 -20.80 4.92
CA PHE A 187 11.92 -19.78 5.74
C PHE A 187 13.29 -20.24 6.24
N LEU A 188 13.40 -21.47 6.73
CA LEU A 188 14.69 -22.03 7.16
C LEU A 188 15.68 -22.20 6.00
N LYS A 189 15.18 -22.34 4.76
CA LYS A 189 16.03 -22.40 3.57
C LYS A 189 16.47 -21.02 3.09
N LYS A 190 15.60 -20.01 3.14
CA LYS A 190 15.84 -18.70 2.54
C LYS A 190 16.34 -17.63 3.50
N ILE A 191 15.83 -17.62 4.72
CA ILE A 191 16.01 -16.53 5.69
C ILE A 191 16.35 -17.06 7.08
N ARG A 192 17.04 -18.20 7.21
CA ARG A 192 17.33 -18.87 8.49
C ARG A 192 17.85 -17.93 9.58
N GLY A 193 18.85 -17.11 9.25
CA GLY A 193 19.47 -16.20 10.21
C GLY A 193 18.49 -15.20 10.79
N MET A 194 17.74 -14.52 9.91
CA MET A 194 16.70 -13.55 10.31
C MET A 194 15.51 -14.23 11.00
N PHE A 195 15.06 -15.38 10.48
CA PHE A 195 13.92 -16.09 11.04
C PHE A 195 14.15 -16.56 12.48
N MET A 196 15.39 -16.92 12.84
CA MET A 196 15.71 -17.32 14.22
C MET A 196 15.87 -16.12 15.17
N PHE A 197 15.91 -14.89 14.65
CA PHE A 197 16.13 -13.70 15.47
C PHE A 197 14.84 -13.32 16.24
N PRO A 198 14.87 -13.21 17.58
CA PRO A 198 13.66 -12.95 18.39
C PRO A 198 12.94 -11.66 18.04
N GLN A 199 13.69 -10.62 17.65
CA GLN A 199 13.09 -9.36 17.23
C GLN A 199 12.33 -9.50 15.91
N PHE A 200 12.86 -10.27 14.94
CA PHE A 200 12.16 -10.52 13.68
C PHE A 200 10.87 -11.33 13.89
N GLN A 201 10.90 -12.28 14.84
CA GLN A 201 9.70 -13.01 15.24
C GLN A 201 8.62 -12.06 15.79
N THR A 202 9.02 -11.11 16.63
CA THR A 202 8.10 -10.18 17.30
C THR A 202 7.61 -9.05 16.39
N ASP A 203 8.49 -8.51 15.54
CA ASP A 203 8.19 -7.35 14.70
C ASP A 203 7.57 -7.73 13.36
N VAL A 204 7.81 -8.95 12.85
CA VAL A 204 7.40 -9.36 11.50
C VAL A 204 6.55 -10.63 11.50
N VAL A 205 7.04 -11.74 12.07
CA VAL A 205 6.39 -13.06 11.91
C VAL A 205 5.06 -13.16 12.67
N LYS A 206 5.04 -12.74 13.94
CA LYS A 206 3.84 -12.78 14.79
C LYS A 206 2.74 -11.83 14.31
N PRO A 207 3.02 -10.54 14.02
CA PRO A 207 1.97 -9.62 13.56
C PRO A 207 1.38 -10.05 12.22
N LEU A 208 2.18 -10.61 11.30
CA LEU A 208 1.69 -11.16 10.03
C LEU A 208 1.01 -12.54 10.18
N GLN A 209 0.77 -13.00 11.42
CA GLN A 209 0.06 -14.24 11.75
C GLN A 209 0.58 -15.45 10.94
N ILE A 210 1.89 -15.66 10.93
CA ILE A 210 2.48 -16.79 10.21
C ILE A 210 2.44 -18.08 11.03
N GLU A 211 2.37 -18.00 12.35
CA GLU A 211 2.34 -19.17 13.24
C GLU A 211 1.26 -20.21 12.87
N PRO A 212 0.01 -19.83 12.53
CA PRO A 212 -1.03 -20.79 12.14
C PRO A 212 -0.77 -21.50 10.79
N ILE A 213 0.06 -20.91 9.93
CA ILE A 213 0.31 -21.41 8.56
C ILE A 213 1.74 -21.97 8.40
N ILE A 214 2.57 -21.92 9.45
CA ILE A 214 4.00 -22.23 9.38
C ILE A 214 4.27 -23.69 8.95
N ASP A 215 3.40 -24.62 9.34
CA ASP A 215 3.53 -26.05 9.04
C ASP A 215 2.66 -26.50 7.85
N GLN A 216 1.97 -25.56 7.20
CA GLN A 216 1.22 -25.83 5.98
C GLN A 216 2.12 -25.85 4.74
N ALA A 217 1.69 -26.58 3.71
CA ALA A 217 2.38 -26.60 2.43
C ALA A 217 2.20 -25.27 1.69
N VAL A 218 3.27 -24.73 1.10
CA VAL A 218 3.23 -23.44 0.39
C VAL A 218 2.26 -23.48 -0.80
N THR A 219 2.07 -24.64 -1.41
CA THR A 219 1.16 -24.87 -2.55
C THR A 219 -0.32 -24.87 -2.18
N THR A 220 -0.67 -25.00 -0.89
CA THR A 220 -2.07 -25.04 -0.42
C THR A 220 -2.54 -23.73 0.18
N LEU A 221 -1.65 -22.75 0.32
CA LEU A 221 -1.97 -21.45 0.91
C LEU A 221 -2.95 -20.66 0.04
N SER A 222 -3.84 -19.92 0.71
CA SER A 222 -4.66 -18.89 0.07
C SER A 222 -3.81 -17.73 -0.44
N GLY A 223 -4.40 -16.87 -1.29
CA GLY A 223 -3.71 -15.69 -1.83
C GLY A 223 -3.20 -14.75 -0.74
N GLY A 224 -4.01 -14.46 0.29
CA GLY A 224 -3.63 -13.61 1.42
C GLY A 224 -2.53 -14.24 2.29
N GLU A 225 -2.61 -15.54 2.57
CA GLU A 225 -1.55 -16.23 3.31
C GLU A 225 -0.23 -16.25 2.55
N LEU A 226 -0.27 -16.53 1.25
CA LEU A 226 0.90 -16.52 0.38
C LEU A 226 1.51 -15.11 0.28
N GLN A 227 0.67 -14.07 0.26
CA GLN A 227 1.10 -12.68 0.28
C GLN A 227 1.86 -12.36 1.58
N ARG A 228 1.33 -12.75 2.75
CA ARG A 228 2.02 -12.55 4.04
C ARG A 228 3.36 -13.28 4.09
N VAL A 229 3.41 -14.53 3.60
CA VAL A 229 4.66 -15.31 3.48
C VAL A 229 5.68 -14.59 2.60
N ALA A 230 5.26 -14.00 1.48
CA ALA A 230 6.14 -13.27 0.58
C ALA A 230 6.68 -11.96 1.18
N ILE A 231 5.87 -11.23 1.95
CA ILE A 231 6.31 -10.05 2.69
C ILE A 231 7.40 -10.46 3.71
N VAL A 232 7.18 -11.53 4.46
CA VAL A 232 8.17 -12.04 5.44
C VAL A 232 9.47 -12.45 4.75
N LEU A 233 9.42 -13.13 3.61
CA LEU A 233 10.60 -13.51 2.84
C LEU A 233 11.39 -12.29 2.35
N ALA A 234 10.68 -11.28 1.86
CA ALA A 234 11.32 -10.06 1.39
C ALA A 234 12.03 -9.36 2.55
N LEU A 235 11.35 -9.13 3.68
CA LEU A 235 11.94 -8.47 4.85
C LEU A 235 13.05 -9.31 5.52
N GLY A 236 12.96 -10.64 5.46
CA GLY A 236 13.96 -11.54 6.04
C GLY A 236 15.24 -11.68 5.21
N THR A 237 15.29 -11.13 3.99
CA THR A 237 16.51 -11.12 3.17
C THR A 237 17.34 -9.88 3.56
N PRO A 238 18.60 -10.03 4.00
CA PRO A 238 19.39 -8.93 4.58
C PRO A 238 20.00 -8.03 3.49
N GLU A 239 19.16 -7.19 2.88
CA GLU A 239 19.53 -6.32 1.75
C GLU A 239 19.55 -4.85 2.18
N ASP A 240 20.09 -3.96 1.35
CA ASP A 240 20.13 -2.52 1.65
C ASP A 240 18.83 -1.82 1.24
N ILE A 241 18.20 -2.32 0.18
CA ILE A 241 16.99 -1.75 -0.38
C ILE A 241 15.92 -2.84 -0.58
N TYR A 242 14.69 -2.54 -0.19
CA TYR A 242 13.54 -3.42 -0.33
C TYR A 242 12.60 -2.90 -1.41
N PHE A 243 12.35 -3.69 -2.44
CA PHE A 243 11.35 -3.41 -3.45
C PHE A 243 10.11 -4.27 -3.19
N ILE A 244 9.00 -3.63 -2.86
CA ILE A 244 7.76 -4.30 -2.51
C ILE A 244 6.66 -3.89 -3.47
N ASP A 245 6.31 -4.79 -4.40
CA ASP A 245 5.32 -4.52 -5.44
C ASP A 245 3.94 -5.04 -5.00
N GLU A 246 3.01 -4.13 -4.73
CA GLU A 246 1.63 -4.35 -4.25
C GLU A 246 1.55 -5.30 -3.04
N PRO A 247 2.04 -4.90 -1.86
CA PRO A 247 1.85 -5.64 -0.61
C PRO A 247 0.37 -5.79 -0.19
N SER A 248 -0.54 -4.92 -0.62
CA SER A 248 -1.98 -4.97 -0.30
C SER A 248 -2.79 -6.03 -1.05
N ALA A 249 -2.24 -6.63 -2.11
CA ALA A 249 -2.95 -7.61 -2.92
C ALA A 249 -3.41 -8.83 -2.09
N TYR A 250 -4.67 -9.25 -2.28
CA TYR A 250 -5.32 -10.36 -1.55
C TYR A 250 -5.47 -10.19 -0.03
N LEU A 251 -4.95 -9.11 0.54
CA LEU A 251 -5.11 -8.83 1.97
C LEU A 251 -6.45 -8.15 2.21
N ASP A 252 -7.14 -8.59 3.25
CA ASP A 252 -8.28 -7.88 3.80
C ASP A 252 -7.84 -6.53 4.42
N SER A 253 -8.81 -5.68 4.76
CA SER A 253 -8.54 -4.34 5.30
C SER A 253 -7.70 -4.34 6.57
N GLU A 254 -7.82 -5.37 7.44
CA GLU A 254 -7.06 -5.46 8.68
C GLU A 254 -5.62 -5.90 8.39
N GLN A 255 -5.46 -6.93 7.58
CA GLN A 255 -4.15 -7.44 7.17
C GLN A 255 -3.34 -6.37 6.41
N ARG A 256 -3.98 -5.51 5.61
CA ARG A 256 -3.31 -4.36 4.96
C ARG A 256 -2.71 -3.39 5.97
N ILE A 257 -3.48 -3.01 6.99
CA ILE A 257 -3.03 -2.06 8.01
C ILE A 257 -1.90 -2.68 8.86
N ILE A 258 -2.02 -3.95 9.21
CA ILE A 258 -0.96 -4.68 9.92
C ILE A 258 0.30 -4.77 9.06
N ALA A 259 0.18 -5.14 7.79
CA ALA A 259 1.31 -5.22 6.86
C ALA A 259 2.01 -3.86 6.70
N ALA A 260 1.25 -2.76 6.59
CA ALA A 260 1.79 -1.41 6.52
C ALA A 260 2.65 -1.08 7.76
N LYS A 261 2.09 -1.31 8.96
CA LYS A 261 2.79 -1.10 10.24
C LYS A 261 4.06 -1.94 10.37
N VAL A 262 3.99 -3.21 9.98
CA VAL A 262 5.14 -4.14 10.02
C VAL A 262 6.26 -3.67 9.09
N ILE A 263 5.92 -3.34 7.84
CA ILE A 263 6.91 -2.86 6.86
C ILE A 263 7.54 -1.56 7.37
N LYS A 264 6.72 -0.59 7.79
CA LYS A 264 7.22 0.70 8.31
C LYS A 264 8.16 0.54 9.50
N LYS A 265 7.73 -0.23 10.50
CA LYS A 265 8.52 -0.49 11.72
C LYS A 265 9.83 -1.20 11.39
N PHE A 266 9.79 -2.22 10.52
CA PHE A 266 10.98 -2.97 10.13
C PHE A 266 11.99 -2.08 9.39
N ILE A 267 11.55 -1.30 8.39
CA ILE A 267 12.44 -0.44 7.60
C ILE A 267 13.08 0.64 8.47
N PHE A 268 12.31 1.24 9.38
CA PHE A 268 12.80 2.23 10.33
C PHE A 268 13.83 1.64 11.30
N HIS A 269 13.54 0.52 11.96
CA HIS A 269 14.45 -0.11 12.93
C HIS A 269 15.72 -0.68 12.29
N SER A 270 15.62 -1.23 11.07
CA SER A 270 16.75 -1.81 10.36
C SER A 270 17.64 -0.76 9.66
N LYS A 271 17.21 0.51 9.65
CA LYS A 271 17.86 1.63 8.95
C LYS A 271 18.06 1.35 7.46
N LYS A 272 17.03 0.79 6.83
CA LYS A 272 17.01 0.39 5.42
C LYS A 272 16.11 1.31 4.61
N THR A 273 16.14 1.16 3.28
CA THR A 273 15.26 1.91 2.39
C THR A 273 14.25 0.98 1.74
N ALA A 274 13.00 1.41 1.55
CA ALA A 274 12.03 0.67 0.75
C ALA A 274 11.45 1.51 -0.40
N PHE A 275 11.32 0.89 -1.58
CA PHE A 275 10.45 1.39 -2.64
C PHE A 275 9.22 0.49 -2.72
N ILE A 276 8.05 1.09 -2.58
CA ILE A 276 6.80 0.36 -2.49
C ILE A 276 5.87 0.81 -3.62
N VAL A 277 5.35 -0.12 -4.39
CA VAL A 277 4.25 0.16 -5.33
C VAL A 277 2.95 -0.15 -4.61
N GLU A 278 2.08 0.84 -4.48
CA GLU A 278 0.78 0.65 -3.84
C GLU A 278 -0.35 1.35 -4.60
N HIS A 279 -1.54 0.76 -4.47
CA HIS A 279 -2.80 1.27 -5.03
C HIS A 279 -3.86 1.49 -3.96
N ASP A 280 -3.65 0.98 -2.76
CA ASP A 280 -4.47 1.32 -1.60
C ASP A 280 -4.01 2.65 -1.01
N PHE A 281 -4.87 3.67 -1.03
CA PHE A 281 -4.53 5.02 -0.57
C PHE A 281 -4.14 5.09 0.90
N ILE A 282 -4.80 4.28 1.73
CA ILE A 282 -4.58 4.30 3.18
C ILE A 282 -3.23 3.69 3.48
N MET A 283 -2.94 2.53 2.89
CA MET A 283 -1.64 1.87 3.03
C MET A 283 -0.50 2.71 2.43
N ALA A 284 -0.71 3.31 1.26
CA ALA A 284 0.27 4.21 0.65
C ALA A 284 0.60 5.39 1.55
N ALA A 285 -0.42 6.09 2.07
CA ALA A 285 -0.23 7.25 2.96
C ALA A 285 0.42 6.87 4.29
N ASP A 286 0.05 5.72 4.87
CA ASP A 286 0.64 5.24 6.14
C ASP A 286 2.12 4.87 5.98
N LEU A 287 2.49 4.25 4.86
CA LEU A 287 3.85 3.81 4.58
C LEU A 287 4.80 4.93 4.16
N SER A 288 4.33 5.88 3.35
CA SER A 288 5.20 6.80 2.61
C SER A 288 5.79 7.93 3.46
N ASP A 289 7.10 8.12 3.38
CA ASP A 289 7.76 9.38 3.73
C ASP A 289 7.78 10.32 2.51
N ARG A 290 8.07 9.74 1.34
CA ARG A 290 8.08 10.42 0.05
C ARG A 290 7.35 9.64 -1.03
N VAL A 291 6.93 10.34 -2.07
CA VAL A 291 6.17 9.76 -3.19
C VAL A 291 6.83 10.14 -4.51
N ILE A 292 6.95 9.16 -5.41
CA ILE A 292 7.26 9.38 -6.82
C ILE A 292 5.96 9.22 -7.59
N VAL A 293 5.50 10.31 -8.20
CA VAL A 293 4.29 10.31 -9.03
C VAL A 293 4.67 10.05 -10.48
N TYR A 294 4.03 9.05 -11.07
CA TYR A 294 4.12 8.75 -12.50
C TYR A 294 3.01 9.46 -13.26
N GLU A 295 3.42 10.21 -14.28
CA GLU A 295 2.53 10.94 -15.19
C GLU A 295 2.60 10.36 -16.60
N GLY A 296 1.59 10.66 -17.42
CA GLY A 296 1.56 10.34 -18.84
C GLY A 296 0.49 9.29 -19.20
N GLN A 297 0.63 8.72 -20.38
CA GLN A 297 -0.32 7.77 -20.94
C GLN A 297 0.19 6.33 -20.77
N PRO A 298 -0.58 5.44 -20.11
CA PRO A 298 -0.27 4.02 -20.02
C PRO A 298 0.09 3.42 -21.38
N SER A 299 1.15 2.62 -21.42
CA SER A 299 1.61 1.92 -22.64
C SER A 299 2.07 2.80 -23.81
N VAL A 300 2.10 4.14 -23.67
CA VAL A 300 2.58 5.06 -24.72
C VAL A 300 3.80 5.85 -24.24
N LYS A 301 3.62 6.77 -23.28
CA LYS A 301 4.70 7.58 -22.74
C LYS A 301 4.45 7.87 -21.27
N ALA A 302 5.39 7.50 -20.42
CA ALA A 302 5.31 7.75 -18.98
C ALA A 302 6.53 8.53 -18.47
N LYS A 303 6.31 9.40 -17.49
CA LYS A 303 7.35 10.15 -16.80
C LYS A 303 7.31 9.85 -15.30
N ALA A 304 8.40 9.32 -14.75
CA ALA A 304 8.59 9.21 -13.31
C ALA A 304 9.21 10.51 -12.80
N ASN A 305 8.52 11.20 -11.89
CA ASN A 305 9.06 12.41 -11.27
C ASN A 305 10.11 12.09 -10.19
N LYS A 306 10.84 13.11 -9.74
CA LYS A 306 11.71 12.98 -8.57
C LYS A 306 10.89 12.68 -7.31
N PRO A 307 11.49 12.08 -6.26
CA PRO A 307 10.82 11.90 -4.97
C PRO A 307 10.43 13.25 -4.37
N GLU A 308 9.16 13.41 -4.01
CA GLU A 308 8.60 14.59 -3.34
C GLU A 308 8.02 14.21 -1.97
N SER A 309 7.74 15.21 -1.13
CA SER A 309 7.03 14.96 0.14
C SER A 309 5.66 14.33 -0.11
N LEU A 310 5.16 13.59 0.89
CA LEU A 310 3.83 12.98 0.84
C LEU A 310 2.75 13.99 0.40
N HIS A 311 2.71 15.16 1.03
CA HIS A 311 1.72 16.19 0.71
C HIS A 311 1.82 16.68 -0.74
N SER A 312 3.03 17.03 -1.22
CA SER A 312 3.22 17.51 -2.61
C SER A 312 2.86 16.44 -3.63
N GLY A 313 3.41 15.23 -3.45
CA GLY A 313 3.20 14.11 -4.35
C GLY A 313 1.73 13.70 -4.43
N MET A 314 1.05 13.58 -3.29
CA MET A 314 -0.36 13.22 -3.27
C MET A 314 -1.25 14.31 -3.84
N ASN A 315 -1.00 15.59 -3.56
CA ASN A 315 -1.74 16.67 -4.20
C ASN A 315 -1.60 16.65 -5.72
N LYS A 316 -0.39 16.43 -6.23
CA LYS A 316 -0.12 16.32 -7.67
C LYS A 316 -0.88 15.13 -8.29
N PHE A 317 -0.79 13.96 -7.66
CA PHE A 317 -1.45 12.74 -8.11
C PHE A 317 -2.98 12.85 -8.08
N LEU A 318 -3.55 13.33 -6.99
CA LEU A 318 -4.99 13.46 -6.79
C LEU A 318 -5.62 14.54 -7.67
N ARG A 319 -4.87 15.60 -7.97
CA ARG A 319 -5.27 16.62 -8.95
C ARG A 319 -5.44 16.05 -10.35
N GLU A 320 -4.57 15.15 -10.80
CA GLU A 320 -4.73 14.46 -12.09
C GLU A 320 -6.01 13.61 -12.11
N LEU A 321 -6.34 12.99 -10.97
CA LEU A 321 -7.53 12.15 -10.82
C LEU A 321 -8.83 12.94 -10.58
N GLN A 322 -8.73 14.26 -10.31
CA GLN A 322 -9.85 15.14 -9.97
C GLN A 322 -10.64 14.66 -8.74
N ILE A 323 -9.92 14.16 -7.73
CA ILE A 323 -10.49 13.54 -6.52
C ILE A 323 -9.84 14.13 -5.29
N THR A 324 -10.65 14.43 -4.28
CA THR A 324 -10.18 15.08 -3.07
C THR A 324 -10.35 14.16 -1.85
N PHE A 325 -9.40 14.27 -0.91
CA PHE A 325 -9.42 13.57 0.36
C PHE A 325 -9.45 14.60 1.50
N ARG A 326 -10.28 14.32 2.50
CA ARG A 326 -10.30 15.02 3.78
C ARG A 326 -9.84 14.09 4.89
N ARG A 327 -9.59 14.63 6.08
CA ARG A 327 -9.38 13.83 7.28
C ARG A 327 -10.68 13.57 8.00
N ASP A 328 -10.80 12.38 8.56
CA ASP A 328 -11.81 12.12 9.57
C ASP A 328 -11.32 12.70 10.92
N PRO A 329 -12.15 13.50 11.63
CA PRO A 329 -11.72 14.19 12.84
C PRO A 329 -11.48 13.28 14.04
N THR A 330 -11.97 12.03 14.04
CA THR A 330 -11.83 11.15 15.21
C THR A 330 -10.60 10.26 15.15
N ASN A 331 -10.25 9.78 13.95
CA ASN A 331 -9.19 8.78 13.75
C ASN A 331 -8.13 9.20 12.72
N PHE A 332 -8.21 10.43 12.21
CA PHE A 332 -7.29 11.03 11.24
C PHE A 332 -7.12 10.22 9.95
N ARG A 333 -8.03 9.31 9.63
CA ARG A 333 -7.96 8.53 8.40
C ARG A 333 -8.18 9.44 7.18
N PRO A 334 -7.45 9.21 6.07
CA PRO A 334 -7.83 9.76 4.77
C PRO A 334 -9.22 9.26 4.36
N ARG A 335 -10.12 10.20 4.07
CA ARG A 335 -11.50 9.93 3.63
C ARG A 335 -11.75 10.64 2.31
N ILE A 336 -12.09 9.85 1.29
CA ILE A 336 -12.43 10.38 -0.03
C ILE A 336 -13.74 11.17 0.02
N ASN A 337 -13.78 12.31 -0.67
CA ASN A 337 -15.03 13.05 -0.84
C ASN A 337 -15.86 12.47 -2.00
N LYS A 338 -17.19 12.52 -1.83
CA LYS A 338 -18.11 12.23 -2.92
C LYS A 338 -18.00 13.32 -3.99
N LEU A 339 -18.10 12.91 -5.25
CA LEU A 339 -18.03 13.79 -6.40
C LEU A 339 -19.04 14.93 -6.26
N ASP A 340 -18.60 16.17 -6.54
CA ASP A 340 -19.41 17.38 -6.52
C ASP A 340 -20.04 17.76 -5.18
N SER A 341 -19.61 17.12 -4.08
CA SER A 341 -19.98 17.53 -2.73
C SER A 341 -19.41 18.92 -2.40
N VAL A 342 -20.01 19.60 -1.41
CA VAL A 342 -19.57 20.94 -0.98
C VAL A 342 -18.07 20.96 -0.67
N LYS A 343 -17.60 20.01 0.15
CA LYS A 343 -16.18 19.89 0.50
C LYS A 343 -15.28 19.54 -0.69
N ASP A 344 -15.77 18.74 -1.64
CA ASP A 344 -15.00 18.42 -2.86
C ASP A 344 -14.76 19.67 -3.72
N LYS A 345 -15.78 20.54 -3.85
CA LYS A 345 -15.68 21.80 -4.59
C LYS A 345 -14.74 22.79 -3.90
N GLU A 346 -14.90 23.00 -2.60
CA GLU A 346 -14.03 23.88 -1.81
C GLU A 346 -12.56 23.45 -1.87
N GLN A 347 -12.28 22.15 -1.79
CA GLN A 347 -10.93 21.60 -1.87
C GLN A 347 -10.32 21.74 -3.28
N LYS A 348 -11.14 21.57 -4.33
CA LYS A 348 -10.68 21.81 -5.72
C LYS A 348 -10.38 23.27 -5.98
N ASP A 349 -11.22 24.18 -5.48
CA ASP A 349 -11.05 25.62 -5.65
C ASP A 349 -9.79 26.14 -4.92
N THR A 350 -9.51 25.61 -3.74
CA THR A 350 -8.29 25.93 -2.98
C THR A 350 -7.03 25.25 -3.52
N GLY A 351 -7.18 24.22 -4.36
CA GLY A 351 -6.08 23.44 -4.92
C GLY A 351 -5.47 22.41 -3.96
N ASN A 352 -6.10 22.18 -2.81
CA ASN A 352 -5.69 21.25 -1.75
C ASN A 352 -6.52 19.96 -1.82
N PHE A 353 -5.95 18.94 -2.44
CA PHE A 353 -6.58 17.63 -2.66
C PHE A 353 -6.28 16.63 -1.52
N PHE A 354 -5.31 16.92 -0.65
CA PHE A 354 -4.89 16.05 0.46
C PHE A 354 -4.47 16.89 1.66
N PHE A 355 -4.86 16.47 2.87
CA PHE A 355 -4.53 17.16 4.13
C PHE A 355 -3.67 16.26 5.04
N LEU A 356 -2.65 16.84 5.67
CA LEU A 356 -1.87 16.21 6.75
C LEU A 356 -2.51 16.47 8.13
N GLU A 357 -2.04 15.77 9.17
CA GLU A 357 -2.56 15.89 10.55
C GLU A 357 -2.47 17.32 11.10
N THR A 358 -1.42 18.06 10.72
CA THR A 358 -1.13 19.41 11.21
C THR A 358 -1.95 20.51 10.53
N GLU A 359 -2.74 20.18 9.50
CA GLU A 359 -3.47 21.13 8.65
C GLU A 359 -5.00 20.95 8.70
N ALA A 360 -5.48 20.05 9.58
CA ALA A 360 -6.89 19.62 9.68
C ALA A 360 -7.78 20.53 10.54
#